data_AF-A0A2P4NZR7-F1
#
_entry.id   AF-A0A2P4NZR7-F1
#
_cell.length_a   1.000
_cell.length_b   1.000
_cell.length_c   1.000
_cell.angle_alpha   90.00
_cell.angle_beta   90.00
_cell.angle_gamma   90.00
#
_symmetry.space_group_name_H-M   'P 1'
#
loop_
_entity.id
_entity.type
_entity.pdbx_description
1 polymer ?
#
loop_
_entity_poly.entity_id
_entity_poly.type
_entity_poly.pdbx_seq_one_letter_code
_entity_poly.pdbx_strand_id
1 'polypeptide(L)'
;MNKHLHEHPLIPMANGQFRSSNQIWKEAVKEIYDFCQQHLLSWLWVYLWNEWYSADRWFLWFRAGCSNKLSIMKTNMFVEAHWKVLKRDFLYKFFRPRLDLVVFIIMKQVVPQNERKFNHIFVVKREKVDRRKAFKREWKELSSRVLNNNLYLTDINNCFCGCPSFLTSRFLICKHLIQQ
;
A
#
# COMPACT_ATOMS: atom_id res chain seq x y z
N MET A 1 -7.28 -13.24 -0.78
CA MET A 1 -7.04 -12.08 -1.69
C MET A 1 -6.39 -10.87 -1.02
N ASN A 2 -6.90 -10.32 0.10
CA ASN A 2 -6.28 -9.15 0.75
C ASN A 2 -4.82 -9.43 1.18
N LYS A 3 -4.52 -10.64 1.66
CA LYS A 3 -3.14 -11.10 1.94
C LYS A 3 -2.20 -10.90 0.74
N HIS A 4 -2.59 -11.33 -0.45
CA HIS A 4 -1.76 -11.31 -1.67
C HIS A 4 -1.31 -9.89 -2.04
N LEU A 5 -2.18 -8.89 -1.85
CA LEU A 5 -1.87 -7.47 -2.08
C LEU A 5 -0.69 -7.00 -1.23
N HIS A 6 -0.57 -7.53 -0.02
CA HIS A 6 0.31 -7.04 1.02
C HIS A 6 1.67 -7.73 1.10
N GLU A 7 1.81 -8.90 0.47
CA GLU A 7 3.06 -9.64 0.43
C GLU A 7 4.14 -8.91 -0.37
N HIS A 8 5.37 -8.99 0.12
CA HIS A 8 6.51 -8.28 -0.46
C HIS A 8 7.82 -9.01 -0.15
N PRO A 9 8.80 -9.04 -1.09
CA PRO A 9 10.07 -9.74 -0.88
C PRO A 9 10.90 -9.27 0.31
N LEU A 10 10.80 -7.99 0.66
CA LEU A 10 11.50 -7.39 1.81
C LEU A 10 10.80 -7.65 3.17
N ILE A 11 9.62 -8.26 3.18
CA ILE A 11 8.90 -8.56 4.42
C ILE A 11 8.99 -10.06 4.65
N PRO A 12 9.58 -10.51 5.77
CA PRO A 12 9.67 -11.93 6.05
C PRO A 12 8.28 -12.47 6.40
N MET A 13 8.09 -13.77 6.20
CA MET A 13 6.91 -14.46 6.70
C MET A 13 6.98 -14.68 8.21
N ALA A 14 5.88 -15.22 8.76
CA ALA A 14 5.81 -15.63 10.17
C ALA A 14 6.94 -16.59 10.58
N ASN A 15 7.45 -17.40 9.64
CA ASN A 15 8.55 -18.33 9.86
C ASN A 15 9.96 -17.70 9.66
N GLY A 16 10.04 -16.39 9.41
CA GLY A 16 11.30 -15.68 9.19
C GLY A 16 11.92 -15.82 7.79
N GLN A 17 11.28 -16.54 6.87
CA GLN A 17 11.80 -16.70 5.51
C GLN A 17 11.38 -15.55 4.60
N PHE A 18 12.32 -15.14 3.73
CA PHE A 18 12.06 -14.20 2.65
C PHE A 18 11.74 -14.95 1.36
N ARG A 19 10.90 -14.35 0.51
CA ARG A 19 10.49 -14.92 -0.76
C ARG A 19 10.78 -13.97 -1.89
N SER A 20 11.16 -14.51 -3.04
CA SER A 20 11.22 -13.72 -4.27
C SER A 20 9.81 -13.32 -4.73
N SER A 21 9.71 -12.25 -5.52
CA SER A 21 8.43 -11.81 -6.08
C SER A 21 7.73 -12.90 -6.90
N ASN A 22 8.52 -13.68 -7.66
CA ASN A 22 8.00 -14.78 -8.46
C ASN A 22 7.44 -15.92 -7.59
N GLN A 23 8.06 -16.22 -6.45
CA GLN A 23 7.54 -17.21 -5.51
C GLN A 23 6.23 -16.73 -4.88
N ILE A 24 6.17 -15.47 -4.43
CA ILE A 24 4.95 -14.84 -3.90
C ILE A 24 3.81 -14.94 -4.91
N TRP A 25 4.07 -14.56 -6.16
CA TRP A 25 3.07 -14.64 -7.22
C TRP A 25 2.62 -16.08 -7.48
N LYS A 26 3.53 -17.03 -7.69
CA LYS A 26 3.19 -18.43 -7.96
C LYS A 26 2.35 -19.06 -6.86
N GLU A 27 2.68 -18.79 -5.61
CA GLU A 27 1.91 -19.31 -4.48
C GLU A 27 0.52 -18.70 -4.40
N ALA A 28 0.40 -17.38 -4.61
CA ALA A 28 -0.89 -16.70 -4.60
C ALA A 28 -1.80 -17.15 -5.76
N VAL A 29 -1.22 -17.40 -6.95
CA VAL A 29 -1.91 -17.98 -8.10
C VAL A 29 -2.43 -19.37 -7.75
N LYS A 30 -1.58 -20.22 -7.17
CA LYS A 30 -1.95 -21.58 -6.75
C LYS A 30 -3.06 -21.56 -5.70
N GLU A 31 -2.96 -20.70 -4.68
CA GLU A 31 -3.99 -20.55 -3.63
C GLU A 31 -5.37 -20.22 -4.23
N ILE A 32 -5.44 -19.29 -5.19
CA ILE A 32 -6.70 -18.95 -5.86
C ILE A 32 -7.18 -20.04 -6.81
N TYR A 33 -6.28 -20.66 -7.55
CA TYR A 33 -6.63 -21.73 -8.47
C TYR A 33 -7.25 -22.91 -7.70
N ASP A 34 -6.57 -23.37 -6.65
CA ASP A 34 -7.04 -24.48 -5.80
C ASP A 34 -8.40 -24.14 -5.16
N PHE A 35 -8.58 -22.90 -4.69
CA PHE A 35 -9.86 -22.41 -4.17
C PHE A 35 -10.98 -22.46 -5.24
N CYS A 36 -10.71 -21.96 -6.45
CA CYS A 36 -11.70 -21.96 -7.53
C CYS A 36 -12.03 -23.39 -7.99
N GLN A 37 -11.04 -24.27 -8.03
CA GLN A 37 -11.22 -25.67 -8.41
C GLN A 37 -12.08 -26.42 -7.38
N GLN A 38 -11.79 -26.26 -6.09
CA GLN A 38 -12.56 -26.89 -5.00
C GLN A 38 -14.03 -26.47 -4.97
N HIS A 39 -14.32 -25.23 -5.35
CA HIS A 39 -15.68 -24.69 -5.37
C HIS A 39 -16.35 -24.71 -6.77
N LEU A 40 -15.73 -25.34 -7.77
CA LEU A 40 -16.23 -25.41 -9.16
C LEU A 40 -16.51 -24.02 -9.79
N LEU A 41 -15.70 -23.01 -9.42
CA LEU A 41 -15.85 -21.62 -9.86
C LEU A 41 -14.99 -21.30 -11.09
N SER A 42 -15.18 -22.05 -12.17
CA SER A 42 -14.36 -21.96 -13.39
C SER A 42 -14.35 -20.56 -14.01
N TRP A 43 -15.52 -19.91 -14.08
CA TRP A 43 -15.65 -18.56 -14.65
C TRP A 43 -14.97 -17.50 -13.79
N LEU A 44 -15.02 -17.66 -12.46
CA LEU A 44 -14.33 -16.77 -11.54
C LEU A 44 -12.82 -16.87 -11.73
N TRP A 45 -12.29 -18.08 -11.89
CA TRP A 45 -10.88 -18.29 -12.19
C TRP A 45 -10.45 -17.57 -13.47
N VAL A 46 -11.20 -17.75 -14.57
CA VAL A 46 -10.90 -17.10 -15.85
C VAL A 46 -10.86 -15.57 -15.70
N TYR A 47 -11.83 -15.00 -15.00
CA TYR A 47 -11.86 -13.56 -14.71
C TYR A 47 -10.65 -13.12 -13.87
N LEU A 48 -10.35 -13.82 -12.78
CA LEU A 48 -9.25 -13.50 -11.88
C LEU A 48 -7.89 -13.61 -12.59
N TRP A 49 -7.71 -14.64 -13.42
CA TRP A 49 -6.50 -14.80 -14.23
C TRP A 49 -6.32 -13.64 -15.20
N ASN A 50 -7.33 -13.35 -16.01
CA ASN A 50 -7.24 -12.34 -17.06
C ASN A 50 -7.00 -10.94 -16.50
N GLU A 51 -7.65 -10.59 -15.40
CA GLU A 51 -7.58 -9.22 -14.86
C GLU A 51 -6.47 -9.02 -13.83
N TRP A 52 -6.15 -10.04 -13.02
CA TRP A 52 -5.31 -9.85 -11.82
C TRP A 52 -4.08 -10.74 -11.80
N TYR A 53 -4.22 -12.05 -12.04
CA TYR A 53 -3.15 -13.01 -11.76
C TYR A 53 -2.26 -13.37 -12.96
N SER A 54 -2.59 -12.89 -14.16
CA SER A 54 -1.78 -13.09 -15.36
C SER A 54 -0.36 -12.53 -15.19
N ALA A 55 0.58 -13.16 -15.90
CA ALA A 55 2.00 -12.80 -15.87
C ALA A 55 2.24 -11.31 -16.21
N ASP A 56 1.41 -10.74 -17.08
CA ASP A 56 1.53 -9.36 -17.56
C ASP A 56 0.85 -8.33 -16.64
N ARG A 57 0.11 -8.76 -15.61
CA ARG A 57 -0.70 -7.85 -14.77
C ARG A 57 -0.48 -7.96 -13.29
N TRP A 58 0.03 -9.08 -12.78
CA TRP A 58 0.14 -9.30 -11.33
C TRP A 58 0.94 -8.18 -10.64
N PHE A 59 2.00 -7.67 -11.28
CA PHE A 59 2.84 -6.61 -10.73
C PHE A 59 2.13 -5.25 -10.59
N LEU A 60 0.98 -5.04 -11.25
CA LEU A 60 0.22 -3.80 -11.18
C LEU A 60 -0.53 -3.65 -9.85
N TRP A 61 -0.90 -4.76 -9.22
CA TRP A 61 -1.66 -4.75 -7.98
C TRP A 61 -0.89 -5.36 -6.80
N PHE A 62 -0.06 -6.39 -7.01
CA PHE A 62 0.80 -6.90 -5.93
C PHE A 62 1.85 -5.88 -5.52
N ARG A 63 2.02 -5.68 -4.20
CA ARG A 63 3.21 -4.97 -3.69
C ARG A 63 4.51 -5.65 -4.13
N ALA A 64 4.52 -6.98 -4.25
CA ALA A 64 5.67 -7.75 -4.71
C ALA A 64 6.14 -7.43 -6.14
N GLY A 65 5.35 -6.70 -6.96
CA GLY A 65 5.78 -6.26 -8.28
C GLY A 65 7.05 -5.38 -8.26
N CYS A 66 7.28 -4.65 -7.16
CA CYS A 66 8.46 -3.81 -6.97
C CYS A 66 9.42 -4.42 -5.93
N SER A 67 10.24 -5.39 -6.33
CA SER A 67 11.08 -6.17 -5.39
C SER A 67 11.99 -5.34 -4.48
N ASN A 68 12.52 -4.22 -4.99
CA ASN A 68 13.59 -3.48 -4.33
C ASN A 68 13.10 -2.30 -3.47
N LYS A 69 11.80 -1.97 -3.52
CA LYS A 69 11.26 -0.75 -2.88
C LYS A 69 9.89 -1.02 -2.29
N LEU A 70 9.79 -0.86 -0.97
CA LEU A 70 8.51 -0.95 -0.27
C LEU A 70 7.87 0.44 -0.19
N SER A 71 6.72 0.62 -0.85
CA SER A 71 5.94 1.84 -0.65
C SER A 71 5.30 1.84 0.73
N ILE A 72 5.61 2.87 1.52
CA ILE A 72 5.00 3.14 2.84
C ILE A 72 3.46 3.19 2.72
N MET A 73 2.94 3.53 1.54
CA MET A 73 1.52 3.76 1.33
C MET A 73 0.96 2.96 0.14
N LYS A 74 -0.33 2.62 0.19
CA LYS A 74 -1.01 1.96 -0.94
C LYS A 74 -1.16 2.94 -2.12
N THR A 75 -0.55 2.62 -3.25
CA THR A 75 -0.42 3.49 -4.43
C THR A 75 -1.77 3.89 -5.05
N ASN A 76 -2.72 2.94 -5.19
CA ASN A 76 -4.04 3.22 -5.77
C ASN A 76 -4.81 4.30 -5.00
N MET A 77 -4.79 4.24 -3.67
CA MET A 77 -5.49 5.21 -2.82
C MET A 77 -4.95 6.64 -3.00
N PHE A 78 -3.66 6.78 -3.31
CA PHE A 78 -3.05 8.09 -3.56
C PHE A 78 -3.44 8.67 -4.90
N VAL A 79 -3.40 7.85 -5.95
CA VAL A 79 -3.79 8.25 -7.29
C VAL A 79 -5.27 8.65 -7.30
N GLU A 80 -6.14 7.84 -6.70
CA GLU A 80 -7.57 8.14 -6.59
C GLU A 80 -7.84 9.42 -5.77
N ALA A 81 -7.16 9.59 -4.62
CA ALA A 81 -7.30 10.80 -3.82
C ALA A 81 -6.83 12.05 -4.57
N HIS A 82 -5.72 11.95 -5.30
CA HIS A 82 -5.20 13.03 -6.15
C HIS A 82 -6.23 13.43 -7.22
N TRP A 83 -6.77 12.47 -7.97
CA TRP A 83 -7.80 12.74 -8.98
C TRP A 83 -9.09 13.27 -8.38
N LYS A 84 -9.47 12.85 -7.16
CA LYS A 84 -10.63 13.39 -6.45
C LYS A 84 -10.45 14.88 -6.14
N VAL A 85 -9.30 15.27 -5.61
CA VAL A 85 -8.95 16.67 -5.32
C VAL A 85 -8.91 17.47 -6.62
N LEU A 86 -8.24 16.96 -7.66
CA LEU A 86 -8.15 17.63 -8.95
C LEU A 86 -9.53 17.92 -9.55
N LYS A 87 -10.42 16.91 -9.54
CA LYS A 87 -11.78 17.04 -10.08
C LYS A 87 -12.63 18.03 -9.30
N ARG A 88 -12.55 18.01 -7.96
CA ARG A 88 -13.39 18.85 -7.09
C ARG A 88 -12.90 20.29 -6.98
N ASP A 89 -11.61 20.49 -6.86
CA ASP A 89 -11.07 21.79 -6.49
C ASP A 89 -10.67 22.61 -7.72
N PHE A 90 -10.26 21.95 -8.81
CA PHE A 90 -9.74 22.62 -9.99
C PHE A 90 -10.63 22.46 -11.22
N LEU A 91 -11.20 21.27 -11.43
CA LEU A 91 -11.94 20.95 -12.65
C LEU A 91 -13.47 21.03 -12.50
N TYR A 92 -14.00 21.49 -11.38
CA TYR A 92 -15.44 21.45 -11.09
C TYR A 92 -16.33 22.22 -12.08
N LYS A 93 -15.78 23.19 -12.80
CA LYS A 93 -16.48 23.97 -13.84
C LYS A 93 -16.35 23.39 -15.25
N PHE A 94 -15.49 22.39 -15.45
CA PHE A 94 -15.22 21.83 -16.76
C PHE A 94 -15.95 20.50 -16.94
N PHE A 95 -16.88 20.47 -17.88
CA PHE A 95 -17.47 19.23 -18.34
C PHE A 95 -16.52 18.59 -19.37
N ARG A 96 -16.01 17.39 -19.05
CA ARG A 96 -15.07 16.63 -19.91
C ARG A 96 -13.87 17.48 -20.39
N PRO A 97 -13.01 17.95 -19.46
CA PRO A 97 -11.86 18.77 -19.82
C PRO A 97 -10.92 18.01 -20.76
N ARG A 98 -10.39 18.72 -21.78
CA ARG A 98 -9.34 18.18 -22.66
C ARG A 98 -8.07 17.89 -21.85
N LEU A 99 -7.31 16.89 -22.29
CA LEU A 99 -6.07 16.48 -21.61
C LEU A 99 -5.09 17.64 -21.43
N ASP A 100 -4.92 18.49 -22.45
CA ASP A 100 -4.01 19.64 -22.40
C ASP A 100 -4.36 20.63 -21.29
N LEU A 101 -5.66 20.89 -21.09
CA LEU A 101 -6.14 21.76 -20.02
C LEU A 101 -5.87 21.13 -18.65
N VAL A 102 -6.09 19.82 -18.51
CA VAL A 102 -5.79 19.09 -17.27
C VAL A 102 -4.30 19.17 -16.95
N VAL A 103 -3.43 18.92 -17.92
CA VAL A 103 -1.97 19.01 -17.76
C VAL A 103 -1.56 20.44 -17.39
N PHE A 104 -2.10 21.45 -18.08
CA PHE A 104 -1.84 22.85 -17.77
C PHE A 104 -2.21 23.19 -16.32
N ILE A 105 -3.40 22.79 -15.86
CA ILE A 105 -3.87 23.02 -14.49
C ILE A 105 -2.97 22.31 -13.48
N ILE A 106 -2.57 21.06 -13.75
CA ILE A 106 -1.66 20.32 -12.87
C ILE A 106 -0.34 21.08 -12.72
N MET A 107 0.27 21.47 -13.84
CA MET A 107 1.59 22.11 -13.86
C MET A 107 1.57 23.53 -13.28
N LYS A 108 0.51 24.31 -13.55
CA LYS A 108 0.47 25.73 -13.18
C LYS A 108 -0.23 26.01 -11.86
N GLN A 109 -1.07 25.11 -11.36
CA GLN A 109 -1.85 25.35 -10.15
C GLN A 109 -1.59 24.28 -9.08
N VAL A 110 -1.76 23.00 -9.42
CA VAL A 110 -1.70 21.90 -8.44
C VAL A 110 -0.28 21.72 -7.88
N VAL A 111 0.73 21.67 -8.76
CA VAL A 111 2.13 21.51 -8.34
C VAL A 111 2.58 22.68 -7.46
N PRO A 112 2.42 23.96 -7.85
CA PRO A 112 2.78 25.07 -6.97
C PRO A 112 2.01 25.08 -5.64
N GLN A 113 0.73 24.71 -5.63
CA GLN A 113 -0.03 24.61 -4.37
C GLN A 113 0.54 23.53 -3.44
N ASN A 114 0.91 22.37 -3.99
CA ASN A 114 1.53 21.29 -3.22
C ASN A 114 2.91 21.67 -2.71
N GLU A 115 3.71 22.38 -3.51
CA GLU A 115 5.02 22.89 -3.10
C GLU A 115 4.90 23.87 -1.94
N ARG A 116 3.93 24.81 -1.99
CA ARG A 116 3.64 25.70 -0.86
C ARG A 116 3.27 24.93 0.39
N LYS A 117 2.37 23.95 0.29
CA LYS A 117 2.00 23.08 1.43
C LYS A 117 3.21 22.33 1.97
N PHE A 118 4.06 21.79 1.10
CA PHE A 118 5.31 21.14 1.49
C PHE A 118 6.21 22.09 2.29
N ASN A 119 6.43 23.31 1.79
CA ASN A 119 7.22 24.32 2.49
C ASN A 119 6.62 24.71 3.85
N HIS A 120 5.30 24.88 3.94
CA HIS A 120 4.62 25.18 5.21
C HIS A 120 4.76 24.07 6.26
N ILE A 121 4.77 22.81 5.83
CA ILE A 121 4.90 21.64 6.72
C ILE A 121 6.36 21.41 7.14
N PHE A 122 7.29 21.40 6.18
CA PHE A 122 8.66 20.92 6.41
C PHE A 122 9.67 22.04 6.69
N VAL A 123 9.56 23.18 5.98
CA VAL A 123 10.51 24.29 6.12
C VAL A 123 10.06 25.22 7.24
N VAL A 124 8.84 25.75 7.13
CA VAL A 124 8.31 26.75 8.07
C VAL A 124 7.69 26.11 9.32
N LYS A 125 7.36 24.82 9.28
CA LYS A 125 6.77 24.02 10.38
C LYS A 125 5.50 24.62 11.00
N ARG A 126 4.73 25.39 10.21
CA ARG A 126 3.46 26.00 10.64
C ARG A 126 2.32 25.00 10.67
N GLU A 127 2.32 24.06 9.73
CA GLU A 127 1.27 23.07 9.59
C GLU A 127 1.74 21.66 9.96
N LYS A 128 0.81 20.82 10.41
CA LYS A 128 1.08 19.42 10.74
C LYS A 128 0.42 18.55 9.67
N VAL A 129 1.12 17.49 9.25
CA VAL A 129 0.55 16.50 8.33
C VAL A 129 -0.72 15.88 8.90
N ASP A 130 -1.81 15.87 8.15
CA ASP A 130 -3.13 15.35 8.57
C ASP A 130 -3.06 13.94 9.15
N ARG A 131 -2.24 13.09 8.53
CA ARG A 131 -2.07 11.68 8.93
C ARG A 131 -1.36 11.51 10.26
N ARG A 132 -0.72 12.54 10.80
CA ARG A 132 -0.02 12.49 12.09
C ARG A 132 -0.97 12.10 13.23
N LYS A 133 -2.21 12.60 13.21
CA LYS A 133 -3.20 12.26 14.25
C LYS A 133 -3.56 10.77 14.21
N ALA A 134 -3.84 10.25 13.01
CA ALA A 134 -4.14 8.83 12.81
C ALA A 134 -2.95 7.93 13.18
N PHE A 135 -1.74 8.27 12.73
CA PHE A 135 -0.52 7.55 13.08
C PHE A 135 -0.30 7.52 14.60
N LYS A 136 -0.39 8.68 15.28
CA LYS A 136 -0.23 8.75 16.74
C LYS A 136 -1.25 7.89 17.48
N ARG A 137 -2.49 7.82 16.99
CA ARG A 137 -3.53 6.98 17.58
C ARG A 137 -3.18 5.50 17.45
N GLU A 138 -2.87 5.04 16.23
CA GLU A 138 -2.47 3.64 15.99
C GLU A 138 -1.19 3.27 16.77
N TRP A 139 -0.23 4.19 16.86
CA TRP A 139 0.97 3.99 17.67
C TRP A 139 0.64 3.75 19.14
N LYS A 140 -0.20 4.61 19.75
CA LYS A 140 -0.62 4.48 21.15
C LYS A 140 -1.39 3.18 21.41
N GLU A 141 -2.26 2.80 20.48
CA GLU A 141 -3.02 1.55 20.55
C GLU A 141 -2.11 0.31 20.44
N LEU A 142 -1.02 0.38 19.68
CA LEU A 142 -0.07 -0.71 19.57
C LEU A 142 0.89 -0.76 20.77
N SER A 143 1.27 0.39 21.32
CA SER A 143 2.15 0.46 22.50
C SER A 143 1.49 -0.03 23.79
N SER A 144 0.15 -0.08 23.85
CA SER A 144 -0.57 -0.58 25.03
C SER A 144 -0.89 -2.08 24.98
N ARG A 145 -0.69 -2.75 23.83
CA ARG A 145 -1.04 -4.17 23.67
C ARG A 145 -0.02 -5.06 24.36
N VAL A 146 -0.46 -6.17 24.95
CA VAL A 146 0.48 -7.15 25.52
C VAL A 146 1.22 -7.87 24.39
N LEU A 147 2.54 -8.03 24.52
CA LEU A 147 3.34 -8.85 23.61
C LEU A 147 2.99 -10.32 23.83
N ASN A 148 2.76 -11.05 22.73
CA ASN A 148 2.62 -12.51 22.80
C ASN A 148 4.03 -13.11 22.66
N ASN A 149 4.26 -14.30 23.21
CA ASN A 149 5.53 -15.04 23.09
C ASN A 149 5.86 -15.53 21.65
N ASN A 150 5.16 -15.05 20.63
CA ASN A 150 5.41 -15.47 19.25
C ASN A 150 6.70 -14.81 18.74
N LEU A 151 7.71 -15.64 18.49
CA LEU A 151 8.99 -15.23 17.92
C LEU A 151 8.84 -14.97 16.41
N TYR A 152 8.54 -13.74 16.03
CA TYR A 152 8.60 -13.29 14.64
C TYR A 152 9.97 -12.64 14.36
N LEU A 153 10.53 -12.88 13.18
CA LEU A 153 11.70 -12.14 12.72
C LEU A 153 11.35 -10.65 12.67
N THR A 154 12.02 -9.87 13.51
CA THR A 154 11.78 -8.43 13.68
C THR A 154 13.12 -7.73 13.68
N ASP A 155 13.23 -6.67 12.88
CA ASP A 155 14.43 -5.84 12.77
C ASP A 155 14.02 -4.38 12.93
N ILE A 156 14.51 -3.76 14.01
CA ILE A 156 14.23 -2.36 14.36
C ILE A 156 14.97 -1.40 13.42
N ASN A 157 16.20 -1.74 13.04
CA ASN A 157 17.04 -0.87 12.22
C ASN A 157 16.46 -0.70 10.82
N ASN A 158 15.96 -1.80 10.25
CA ASN A 158 15.30 -1.81 8.95
C ASN A 158 13.76 -1.66 9.05
N CYS A 159 13.23 -1.56 10.26
CA CYS A 159 11.81 -1.34 10.57
C CYS A 159 10.86 -2.33 9.88
N PHE A 160 11.15 -3.63 9.99
CA PHE A 160 10.27 -4.69 9.47
C PHE A 160 9.97 -5.77 10.53
N CYS A 161 8.81 -6.41 10.38
CA CYS A 161 8.39 -7.52 11.21
C CYS A 161 7.63 -8.55 10.38
N GLY A 162 7.89 -9.84 10.61
CA GLY A 162 7.21 -10.94 9.92
C GLY A 162 5.79 -11.25 10.42
N CYS A 163 5.25 -10.45 11.33
CA CYS A 163 3.92 -10.70 11.87
C CYS A 163 2.80 -10.35 10.86
N PRO A 164 1.68 -11.10 10.83
CA PRO A 164 0.56 -10.83 9.91
C PRO A 164 -0.03 -9.41 10.05
N SER A 165 0.01 -8.86 11.27
CA SER A 165 -0.47 -7.49 11.54
C SER A 165 0.40 -6.42 10.89
N PHE A 166 1.69 -6.67 10.69
CA PHE A 166 2.59 -5.75 10.01
C PHE A 166 2.26 -5.65 8.51
N LEU A 167 2.04 -6.80 7.86
CA LEU A 167 1.71 -6.89 6.44
C LEU A 167 0.46 -6.07 6.09
N THR A 168 -0.59 -6.20 6.90
CA THR A 168 -1.88 -5.52 6.68
C THR A 168 -1.90 -4.07 7.20
N SER A 169 -0.88 -3.67 7.98
CA SER A 169 -0.78 -2.35 8.57
C SER A 169 -0.77 -1.24 7.52
N ARG A 170 -1.52 -0.17 7.79
CA ARG A 170 -1.54 1.03 6.94
C ARG A 170 -0.20 1.76 6.95
N PHE A 171 0.46 1.81 8.11
CA PHE A 171 1.69 2.56 8.33
C PHE A 171 2.93 1.67 8.43
N LEU A 172 2.82 0.36 8.13
CA LEU A 172 3.89 -0.61 8.31
C LEU A 172 4.46 -0.57 9.74
N ILE A 173 3.55 -0.63 10.71
CA ILE A 173 3.88 -0.69 12.14
C ILE A 173 3.11 -1.85 12.79
N CYS A 174 3.71 -2.43 13.82
CA CYS A 174 3.08 -3.46 14.64
C CYS A 174 3.57 -3.36 16.10
N LYS A 175 2.89 -4.06 17.01
CA LYS A 175 3.26 -4.06 18.45
C LYS A 175 4.70 -4.50 18.69
N HIS A 176 5.18 -5.50 17.95
CA HIS A 176 6.57 -6.01 18.09
C HIS A 176 7.64 -4.97 17.72
N LEU A 177 7.35 -4.02 16.83
CA LEU A 177 8.30 -2.95 16.47
C LEU A 177 8.26 -1.77 17.44
N ILE A 178 7.13 -1.56 18.09
CA ILE A 178 6.90 -0.38 18.95
C ILE A 178 7.34 -0.63 20.40
N GLN A 179 7.31 -1.90 20.83
CA GLN A 179 7.51 -2.29 22.23
C GLN A 179 8.84 -3.02 22.48
N GLN A 180 9.73 -3.09 21.48
CA GLN A 180 11.13 -3.49 21.66
C GLN A 180 11.96 -2.28 22.10
#